data_AF-A0A9X5X778-F1
#
_entry.id   AF-A0A9X5X778-F1
#
_cell.length_a   1.000
_cell.length_b   1.000
_cell.length_c   1.000
_cell.angle_alpha   90.00
_cell.angle_beta   90.00
_cell.angle_gamma   90.00
#
_symmetry.space_group_name_H-M   'P 1'
#
loop_
_entity.id
_entity.type
_entity.pdbx_description
1 polymer ?
#
loop_
_entity_poly.entity_id
_entity_poly.type
_entity_poly.pdbx_seq_one_letter_code
_entity_poly.pdbx_strand_id
1 'polypeptide(L)' 'DGTVTSTTHDGQPAALWEFTWNGFTTAEGARHTYDLCWEEGGRMYDVWVSAPVGKVTQAKEYFDVALDTFVAP' A
#
# COMPACT_ATOMS: atom_id res chain seq x y z
N ASP A 1 -6.04 -12.95 3.40
CA ASP A 1 -7.23 -12.12 3.10
C ASP A 1 -6.91 -11.30 1.85
N GLY A 2 -7.77 -10.37 1.45
CA GLY A 2 -7.50 -9.49 0.32
C GLY A 2 -8.73 -8.68 -0.06
N THR A 3 -8.61 -7.36 -0.01
CA THR A 3 -9.65 -6.43 -0.41
C THR A 3 -9.09 -5.39 -1.38
N VAL A 4 -9.92 -5.00 -2.35
CA VAL A 4 -9.64 -3.87 -3.24
C VAL A 4 -10.76 -2.85 -3.04
N THR A 5 -10.38 -1.62 -2.72
CA THR A 5 -11.30 -0.51 -2.50
C THR A 5 -11.04 0.57 -3.53
N SER A 6 -12.07 0.94 -4.30
CA SER A 6 -12.00 2.10 -5.19
C SER A 6 -11.91 3.38 -4.37
N THR A 7 -11.00 4.28 -4.74
CA THR A 7 -10.73 5.55 -4.05
C THR A 7 -10.17 6.57 -5.04
N THR A 8 -9.65 7.69 -4.53
CA THR A 8 -8.97 8.72 -5.31
C THR A 8 -7.64 9.12 -4.66
N HIS A 9 -6.65 9.48 -5.47
CA HIS A 9 -5.41 10.11 -5.03
C HIS A 9 -5.19 11.39 -5.85
N ASP A 10 -5.12 12.55 -5.18
CA ASP A 10 -4.99 13.86 -5.83
C ASP A 10 -5.95 14.10 -7.00
N GLY A 11 -7.19 13.61 -6.84
CA GLY A 11 -8.26 13.72 -7.84
C GLY A 11 -8.24 12.66 -8.94
N GLN A 12 -7.19 11.83 -9.02
CA GLN A 12 -7.13 10.70 -9.94
C GLN A 12 -7.86 9.48 -9.36
N PRO A 13 -8.56 8.69 -10.20
CA PRO A 13 -9.07 7.38 -9.78
C PRO A 13 -7.91 6.49 -9.31
N ALA A 14 -8.09 5.87 -8.16
CA ALA A 14 -7.09 4.99 -7.55
C ALA A 14 -7.74 3.73 -6.99
N ALA A 15 -6.95 2.67 -6.82
CA ALA A 15 -7.37 1.46 -6.15
C ALA A 15 -6.44 1.18 -4.96
N LEU A 16 -7.04 1.05 -3.77
CA LEU A 16 -6.35 0.62 -2.56
C LEU A 16 -6.48 -0.89 -2.41
N TRP A 17 -5.35 -1.58 -2.44
CA TRP A 17 -5.23 -2.99 -2.14
C TRP A 17 -4.76 -3.17 -0.71
N GLU A 18 -5.44 -4.04 0.03
CA GLU A 18 -5.09 -4.41 1.40
C GLU A 18 -5.14 -5.93 1.54
N PHE A 19 -4.01 -6.54 1.89
CA PHE A 19 -3.91 -8.01 1.95
C PHE A 19 -2.77 -8.52 2.85
N THR A 20 -3.00 -9.70 3.41
CA THR A 20 -2.04 -10.49 4.20
C THR A 20 -1.48 -11.65 3.39
N TRP A 21 -0.16 -11.84 3.45
CA TRP A 21 0.56 -12.92 2.78
C TRP A 21 1.66 -13.48 3.68
N ASN A 22 2.28 -14.60 3.29
CA ASN A 22 3.17 -15.40 4.16
C ASN A 22 4.52 -14.75 4.51
N GLY A 23 4.83 -13.56 3.98
CA GLY A 23 6.14 -12.95 4.11
C GLY A 23 7.20 -13.62 3.23
N PHE A 24 8.43 -13.10 3.27
CA PHE A 24 9.51 -13.60 2.40
C PHE A 24 10.14 -14.88 2.94
N THR A 25 10.19 -15.05 4.26
CA THR A 25 10.74 -16.24 4.91
C THR A 25 9.85 -16.73 6.05
N THR A 26 9.96 -18.01 6.39
CA THR A 26 9.25 -18.59 7.53
C THR A 26 9.59 -17.91 8.85
N ALA A 27 10.85 -17.45 9.03
CA ALA A 27 11.29 -16.79 10.26
C ALA A 27 10.70 -15.39 10.42
N GLU A 28 10.53 -14.65 9.33
CA GLU A 28 9.88 -13.33 9.34
C GLU A 28 8.36 -13.42 9.56
N GLY A 29 7.75 -14.51 9.09
CA GLY A 29 6.32 -14.77 9.23
C GLY A 29 5.43 -13.90 8.34
N ALA A 30 4.12 -13.99 8.57
CA ALA A 30 3.13 -13.31 7.75
C ALA A 30 3.24 -11.78 7.80
N ARG A 31 2.94 -11.16 6.67
CA ARG A 31 2.97 -9.71 6.47
C ARG A 31 1.64 -9.21 5.97
N HIS A 32 1.28 -8.01 6.42
CA HIS A 32 0.14 -7.26 5.92
C HIS A 32 0.64 -6.10 5.05
N THR A 33 -0.07 -5.82 3.95
CA THR A 33 0.36 -4.87 2.92
C THR A 33 -0.76 -3.92 2.57
N TYR A 34 -0.41 -2.63 2.50
CA TYR A 34 -1.19 -1.57 1.91
C TYR A 34 -0.52 -1.15 0.60
N ASP A 35 -1.28 -1.05 -0.48
CA ASP A 35 -0.79 -0.66 -1.80
C ASP A 35 -1.83 0.23 -2.48
N LEU A 36 -1.47 1.48 -2.76
CA LEU A 36 -2.30 2.38 -3.55
C LEU A 36 -1.73 2.51 -4.95
N CYS A 37 -2.57 2.18 -5.92
CA CYS A 37 -2.25 2.31 -7.33
C CYS A 37 -3.13 3.33 -8.04
N TRP A 38 -2.54 4.13 -8.92
CA TRP A 38 -3.24 5.10 -9.75
C TRP A 38 -2.51 5.31 -11.08
N GLU A 39 -3.22 5.91 -12.04
CA GLU A 39 -2.62 6.39 -13.28
C GLU A 39 -2.60 7.92 -13.29
N GLU A 40 -1.46 8.50 -13.65
CA GLU A 40 -1.30 9.94 -13.83
C GLU A 40 -0.39 10.22 -15.03
N GLY A 41 -0.84 11.07 -15.96
CA GLY A 41 -0.05 11.43 -17.14
C GLY A 41 0.30 10.25 -18.06
N GLY A 42 -0.52 9.19 -18.06
CA GLY A 42 -0.26 7.95 -18.80
C GLY A 42 0.79 7.04 -18.16
N ARG A 43 1.17 7.30 -16.90
CA ARG A 43 2.09 6.48 -16.11
C ARG A 43 1.35 5.89 -14.92
N MET A 44 1.51 4.58 -14.72
CA MET A 44 1.03 3.87 -13.54
C MET A 44 2.01 4.03 -12.39
N TYR A 45 1.49 4.36 -11.22
CA TYR A 45 2.22 4.46 -9.96
C TYR A 45 1.63 3.48 -8.94
N ASP A 46 2.51 2.86 -8.16
CA ASP A 46 2.17 2.01 -7.04
C ASP A 46 3.02 2.45 -5.84
N VAL A 47 2.36 2.92 -4.78
CA VAL A 47 3.02 3.21 -3.48
C VAL A 47 2.52 2.17 -2.49
N TRP A 48 3.44 1.38 -1.95
CA TRP A 48 3.09 0.27 -1.08
C TRP A 48 4.00 0.17 0.15
N VAL A 49 3.40 -0.27 1.25
CA VAL A 49 4.08 -0.61 2.51
C VAL A 49 3.63 -1.98 2.94
N SER A 50 4.60 -2.84 3.26
CA SER A 50 4.35 -4.15 3.83
C SER A 50 5.04 -4.24 5.19
N ALA A 51 4.41 -4.86 6.19
CA ALA A 51 4.97 -5.04 7.53
C ALA A 51 4.51 -6.35 8.18
N PRO A 52 5.21 -6.88 9.20
CA PRO A 52 4.72 -8.00 10.00
C PRO A 52 3.31 -7.72 10.54
N VAL A 53 2.45 -8.74 10.58
CA VAL A 53 1.03 -8.59 11.02
C VAL A 53 0.86 -7.98 12.41
N GLY A 54 1.85 -8.12 13.30
CA GLY A 54 1.85 -7.48 14.62
C GLY A 54 2.11 -5.97 14.63
N LYS A 55 2.38 -5.36 13.47
CA LYS A 55 2.74 -3.93 13.32
C LYS A 55 1.82 -3.18 12.35
N VAL A 56 0.62 -3.69 12.08
CA VAL A 56 -0.30 -3.12 11.07
C VAL A 56 -0.62 -1.64 11.31
N THR A 57 -0.86 -1.22 12.56
CA THR A 57 -1.12 0.20 12.87
C THR A 57 0.05 1.10 12.47
N GLN A 58 1.28 0.73 12.85
CA GLN A 58 2.48 1.49 12.46
C GLN A 58 2.71 1.45 10.95
N ALA A 59 2.43 0.32 10.31
CA ALA A 59 2.53 0.19 8.86
C ALA A 59 1.58 1.14 8.13
N LYS A 60 0.35 1.29 8.65
CA LYS A 60 -0.64 2.22 8.11
C LYS A 60 -0.20 3.67 8.26
N GLU A 61 0.34 4.06 9.41
CA GLU A 61 0.90 5.41 9.62
C GLU A 61 2.03 5.71 8.63
N TYR A 62 2.93 4.76 8.41
CA TYR A 62 4.03 4.92 7.46
C TYR A 62 3.56 4.93 6.01
N PHE A 63 2.55 4.12 5.68
CA PHE A 63 1.91 4.14 4.37
C PHE A 63 1.29 5.50 4.09
N ASP A 64 0.57 6.08 5.05
CA ASP A 64 -0.06 7.39 4.89
C ASP A 64 0.97 8.50 4.70
N VAL A 65 2.07 8.49 5.46
CA VAL A 65 3.17 9.44 5.28
C VAL A 65 3.87 9.24 3.94
N ALA A 66 4.15 8.00 3.54
CA ALA A 66 4.80 7.72 2.26
C ALA A 66 3.94 8.20 1.08
N LEU A 67 2.62 8.02 1.17
CA LEU A 67 1.69 8.49 0.15
C LEU A 67 1.59 10.03 0.13
N ASP A 68 1.46 10.68 1.28
CA ASP A 68 1.33 12.15 1.39
C ASP A 68 2.59 12.91 0.94
N THR A 69 3.76 12.25 1.03
CA THR A 69 5.05 12.85 0.68
C THR A 69 5.59 12.38 -0.67
N PHE A 70 4.89 11.47 -1.37
CA PHE A 70 5.30 11.01 -2.68
C PHE A 70 5.15 12.14 -3.70
N VAL A 71 6.21 12.37 -4.49
CA VAL A 71 6.20 13.34 -5.59
C VAL A 71 6.59 12.60 -6.86
N ALA A 72 5.65 12.55 -7.81
CA ALA A 72 5.92 12.05 -9.14
C ALA A 72 6.92 12.99 -9.87
N PRO A 73 7.92 12.42 -10.58
CA PRO A 73 8.92 13.19 -11.32
C PRO A 73 8.37 13.90 -12.57
#